data_AF-A0AAW7Y3B5-F1
#
_entry.id   AF-A0AAW7Y3B5-F1
#
_cell.length_a   1.000
_cell.length_b   1.000
_cell.length_c   1.000
_cell.angle_alpha   90.00
_cell.angle_beta   90.00
_cell.angle_gamma   90.00
#
_symmetry.space_group_name_H-M   'P 1'
#
loop_
_entity.id
_entity.type
_entity.pdbx_description
1 polymer ?
#
loop_
_entity_poly.entity_id
_entity_poly.type
_entity_poly.pdbx_seq_one_letter_code
_entity_poly.pdbx_strand_id
1 'polypeptide(L)'
;MKKLSIIVLASIGIFGCNMAIAANNNIEQTEAQAAPSVSVDPAKDFLSQLGLSQSDVEMLYKYHHNTVMSEFRNRDNLLFGNVVPLKNTSFMPANTIGNMEIGTGYHLVNWDQQSIAEFKDTLGRVVFLMNTPEFRRDFNRSIFTVRAQSSENVLIPSSYDQLKSYVNQTAARYGNHVTAYVSDSHTQRAWGTNRLFIQFEQSGINAALVAHEMMHGVGFAHDGKYTGWNDNIPYYVQTILSMNESASDICKNGRSKCEPDMINFGEFYNSDDNETYRPANRETVKTSVALLGKYFNHVS
;
A
#
# COMPACT_ATOMS: atom_id res chain seq x y z
N MET A 1 56.33 -32.23 32.63
CA MET A 1 55.89 -31.04 31.87
C MET A 1 54.61 -30.50 32.50
N LYS A 2 54.33 -29.22 32.30
CA LYS A 2 53.67 -28.27 33.21
C LYS A 2 52.14 -28.43 33.38
N LYS A 3 51.70 -28.32 34.66
CA LYS A 3 50.45 -27.72 35.25
C LYS A 3 49.10 -28.30 34.76
N LEU A 4 48.29 -29.02 35.55
CA LEU A 4 47.60 -28.74 36.84
C LEU A 4 46.81 -27.41 36.86
N SER A 5 45.48 -27.50 36.84
CA SER A 5 44.59 -27.05 37.94
C SER A 5 43.12 -27.44 37.69
N ILE A 6 42.62 -28.29 38.59
CA ILE A 6 41.21 -28.43 38.99
C ILE A 6 40.89 -27.28 39.95
N ILE A 7 39.63 -26.81 40.02
CA ILE A 7 38.88 -26.55 41.28
C ILE A 7 37.43 -26.21 40.92
N VAL A 8 36.56 -27.15 41.28
CA VAL A 8 35.14 -27.00 41.64
C VAL A 8 35.10 -26.23 42.97
N LEU A 9 34.13 -25.32 43.18
CA LEU A 9 33.56 -25.17 44.53
C LEU A 9 32.16 -24.55 44.50
N ALA A 10 31.22 -25.30 45.10
CA ALA A 10 29.91 -24.88 45.55
C ALA A 10 29.98 -24.37 47.01
N SER A 11 29.04 -23.52 47.43
CA SER A 11 28.60 -23.24 48.82
C SER A 11 27.32 -22.38 48.73
N ILE A 12 26.10 -22.82 49.05
CA ILE A 12 25.44 -23.23 50.31
C ILE A 12 25.24 -22.09 51.33
N GLY A 13 23.96 -21.82 51.64
CA GLY A 13 23.40 -21.35 52.92
C GLY A 13 23.59 -19.86 53.25
N ILE A 14 22.65 -19.14 53.88
CA ILE A 14 21.99 -19.46 55.15
C ILE A 14 20.70 -18.62 55.30
N PHE A 15 19.66 -19.26 55.83
CA PHE A 15 18.45 -18.66 56.42
C PHE A 15 18.78 -17.77 57.62
N GLY A 16 18.21 -16.56 57.65
CA GLY A 16 18.15 -15.73 58.85
C GLY A 16 16.76 -15.13 59.02
N CYS A 17 15.89 -15.81 59.76
CA CYS A 17 14.74 -15.17 60.39
C CYS A 17 15.23 -14.34 61.57
N ASN A 18 14.83 -13.07 61.63
CA ASN A 18 14.73 -12.34 62.90
C ASN A 18 13.41 -11.59 62.92
N MET A 19 12.72 -11.72 64.05
CA MET A 19 11.39 -11.20 64.32
C MET A 19 11.37 -9.68 64.48
N ALA A 20 10.25 -9.12 64.01
CA ALA A 20 9.48 -7.98 64.51
C ALA A 20 10.16 -6.95 65.43
N ILE A 21 10.26 -5.72 64.93
CA ILE A 21 9.98 -4.51 65.71
C ILE A 21 8.90 -3.75 64.95
N ALA A 22 7.75 -3.59 65.60
CA ALA A 22 6.68 -2.72 65.14
C ALA A 22 7.11 -1.25 65.28
N ALA A 23 7.13 -0.53 64.17
CA ALA A 23 7.00 0.92 64.14
C ALA A 23 5.96 1.25 63.07
N ASN A 24 4.78 1.62 63.58
CA ASN A 24 3.62 2.06 62.83
C ASN A 24 3.95 3.37 62.10
N ASN A 25 3.87 3.41 60.77
CA ASN A 25 3.56 4.60 59.98
C ASN A 25 3.24 4.19 58.54
N ASN A 26 2.05 4.59 58.09
CA ASN A 26 1.45 4.32 56.78
C ASN A 26 2.41 4.55 55.61
N ILE A 27 2.65 3.51 54.82
CA ILE A 27 3.03 3.64 53.42
C ILE A 27 2.08 2.73 52.65
N GLU A 28 1.15 3.34 51.92
CA GLU A 28 0.34 2.68 50.91
C GLU A 28 1.26 1.92 49.97
N GLN A 29 1.15 0.59 49.96
CA GLN A 29 1.62 -0.20 48.83
C GLN A 29 0.71 0.13 47.65
N THR A 30 1.11 1.13 46.87
CA THR A 30 0.63 1.26 45.50
C THR A 30 1.24 0.08 44.74
N GLU A 31 0.49 -1.02 44.62
CA GLU A 31 0.73 -1.99 43.55
C GLU A 31 0.74 -1.18 42.26
N ALA A 32 1.88 -1.15 41.57
CA ALA A 32 1.96 -0.62 40.23
C ALA A 32 1.01 -1.47 39.37
N GLN A 33 -0.21 -0.97 39.15
CA GLN A 33 -1.08 -1.44 38.09
C GLN A 33 -0.28 -1.33 36.81
N ALA A 34 0.20 -2.48 36.32
CA ALA A 34 0.73 -2.58 34.98
C ALA A 34 -0.33 -1.98 34.05
N ALA A 35 0.06 -0.92 33.33
CA ALA A 35 -0.80 -0.31 32.34
C ALA A 35 -1.38 -1.42 31.45
N PRO A 36 -2.68 -1.42 31.16
CA PRO A 36 -3.29 -2.46 30.35
C PRO A 36 -2.50 -2.59 29.06
N SER A 37 -1.92 -3.76 28.81
CA SER A 37 -1.29 -4.06 27.53
C SER A 37 -2.38 -3.92 26.48
N VAL A 38 -2.35 -2.85 25.70
CA VAL A 38 -3.24 -2.68 24.56
C VAL A 38 -2.94 -3.85 23.63
N SER A 39 -3.78 -4.87 23.67
CA SER A 39 -3.74 -5.98 22.72
C SER A 39 -4.12 -5.40 21.37
N VAL A 40 -3.12 -4.98 20.59
CA VAL A 40 -3.34 -4.53 19.23
C VAL A 40 -3.76 -5.75 18.42
N ASP A 41 -4.91 -5.66 17.74
CA ASP A 41 -5.34 -6.69 16.82
C ASP A 41 -4.27 -6.85 15.72
N PRO A 42 -3.66 -8.05 15.55
CA PRO A 42 -2.57 -8.24 14.60
C PRO A 42 -2.93 -7.94 13.14
N ALA A 43 -4.20 -8.11 12.76
CA ALA A 43 -4.66 -7.78 11.41
C ALA A 43 -4.84 -6.27 11.23
N LYS A 44 -5.26 -5.54 12.28
CA LYS A 44 -5.26 -4.07 12.25
C LYS A 44 -3.84 -3.51 12.20
N ASP A 45 -2.93 -4.08 12.99
CA ASP A 45 -1.50 -3.71 12.96
C ASP A 45 -0.89 -3.93 11.57
N PHE A 46 -1.19 -5.07 10.95
CA PHE A 46 -0.81 -5.34 9.56
C PHE A 46 -1.27 -4.24 8.59
N LEU A 47 -2.54 -3.83 8.66
CA LEU A 47 -3.07 -2.76 7.79
C LEU A 47 -2.35 -1.42 8.06
N SER A 48 -2.09 -1.09 9.32
CA SER A 48 -1.30 0.09 9.67
C SER A 48 0.15 0.01 9.17
N GLN A 49 0.76 -1.18 9.18
CA GLN A 49 2.11 -1.42 8.62
C GLN A 49 2.15 -1.28 7.09
N LEU A 50 1.03 -1.51 6.38
CA LEU A 50 0.95 -1.16 4.95
C LEU A 50 1.02 0.36 4.72
N GLY A 51 0.76 1.17 5.76
CA GLY A 51 0.72 2.63 5.69
C GLY A 51 -0.69 3.22 5.70
N LEU A 52 -1.74 2.39 5.85
CA LEU A 52 -3.13 2.84 5.86
C LEU A 52 -3.43 3.72 7.08
N SER A 53 -4.19 4.78 6.85
CA SER A 53 -4.74 5.67 7.87
C SER A 53 -5.67 4.92 8.83
N GLN A 54 -5.79 5.42 10.07
CA GLN A 54 -6.67 4.80 11.06
C GLN A 54 -8.12 4.68 10.57
N SER A 55 -8.62 5.67 9.84
CA SER A 55 -9.96 5.63 9.25
C SER A 55 -10.11 4.47 8.28
N ASP A 56 -9.11 4.24 7.42
CA ASP A 56 -9.13 3.13 6.46
C ASP A 56 -9.04 1.78 7.15
N VAL A 57 -8.17 1.67 8.17
CA VAL A 57 -8.02 0.44 8.97
C VAL A 57 -9.35 0.05 9.62
N GLU A 58 -10.00 0.99 10.31
CA GLU A 58 -11.28 0.73 10.98
C GLU A 58 -12.38 0.38 9.99
N MET A 59 -12.43 1.08 8.86
CA MET A 59 -13.43 0.87 7.81
C MET A 59 -13.27 -0.49 7.13
N LEU A 60 -12.04 -0.87 6.74
CA LEU A 60 -11.77 -2.19 6.17
C LEU A 60 -12.07 -3.31 7.16
N TYR A 61 -11.71 -3.12 8.43
CA TYR A 61 -11.96 -4.13 9.44
C TYR A 61 -13.45 -4.28 9.76
N LYS A 62 -14.23 -3.20 9.73
CA LYS A 62 -15.69 -3.20 9.96
C LYS A 62 -16.46 -3.85 8.81
N TYR A 63 -16.16 -3.48 7.57
CA TYR A 63 -17.00 -3.84 6.41
C TYR A 63 -16.40 -4.94 5.53
N HIS A 64 -15.07 -5.13 5.58
CA HIS A 64 -14.34 -6.07 4.71
C HIS A 64 -13.50 -7.07 5.50
N HIS A 65 -13.94 -7.42 6.72
CA HIS A 65 -13.21 -8.27 7.66
C HIS A 65 -12.66 -9.55 7.01
N ASN A 66 -13.48 -10.26 6.23
CA ASN A 66 -13.05 -11.50 5.58
C ASN A 66 -11.90 -11.30 4.59
N THR A 67 -11.94 -10.22 3.81
CA THR A 67 -10.84 -9.86 2.90
C THR A 67 -9.60 -9.47 3.70
N VAL A 68 -9.74 -8.65 4.74
CA VAL A 68 -8.64 -8.27 5.64
C VAL A 68 -7.96 -9.52 6.21
N MET A 69 -8.72 -10.49 6.71
CA MET A 69 -8.17 -11.72 7.27
C MET A 69 -7.52 -12.61 6.22
N SER A 70 -8.03 -12.64 4.99
CA SER A 70 -7.38 -13.32 3.86
C SER A 70 -6.01 -12.73 3.59
N GLU A 71 -5.91 -11.40 3.49
CA GLU A 71 -4.67 -10.73 3.15
C GLU A 71 -3.66 -10.76 4.31
N PHE A 72 -4.13 -10.64 5.55
CA PHE A 72 -3.30 -10.82 6.74
C PHE A 72 -2.66 -12.22 6.81
N ARG A 73 -3.40 -13.28 6.45
CA ARG A 73 -2.84 -14.64 6.37
C ARG A 73 -1.78 -14.78 5.28
N ASN A 74 -1.84 -13.97 4.24
CA ASN A 74 -0.92 -13.95 3.11
C ASN A 74 0.13 -12.82 3.19
N ARG A 75 0.23 -12.12 4.33
CA ARG A 75 1.03 -10.88 4.49
C ARG A 75 2.50 -11.00 4.08
N ASP A 76 3.08 -12.19 4.19
CA ASP A 76 4.47 -12.46 3.83
C ASP A 76 4.69 -12.68 2.31
N ASN A 77 3.61 -12.69 1.51
CA ASN A 77 3.64 -12.97 0.08
C ASN A 77 2.67 -12.07 -0.72
N LEU A 78 2.65 -10.78 -0.38
CA LEU A 78 1.88 -9.77 -1.08
C LEU A 78 2.65 -9.24 -2.30
N LEU A 79 1.93 -8.93 -3.38
CA LEU A 79 2.45 -8.09 -4.46
C LEU A 79 2.80 -6.72 -3.86
N PHE A 80 4.03 -6.24 -4.08
CA PHE A 80 4.59 -5.05 -3.42
C PHE A 80 4.66 -5.11 -1.89
N GLY A 81 4.44 -6.27 -1.26
CA GLY A 81 4.51 -6.40 0.20
C GLY A 81 5.86 -5.97 0.78
N ASN A 82 6.95 -6.26 0.06
CA ASN A 82 8.31 -5.96 0.53
C ASN A 82 8.68 -4.47 0.42
N VAL A 83 7.93 -3.66 -0.35
CA VAL A 83 8.24 -2.22 -0.47
C VAL A 83 7.59 -1.39 0.63
N VAL A 84 6.69 -1.98 1.42
CA VAL A 84 6.07 -1.40 2.60
C VAL A 84 6.52 -2.14 3.87
N PRO A 85 6.54 -1.50 5.06
CA PRO A 85 6.31 -0.08 5.29
C PRO A 85 7.38 0.82 4.66
N LEU A 86 6.99 2.01 4.22
CA LEU A 86 7.92 3.02 3.71
C LEU A 86 8.87 3.49 4.82
N LYS A 87 10.17 3.49 4.52
CA LYS A 87 11.22 4.01 5.39
C LYS A 87 11.33 5.52 5.24
N ASN A 88 11.88 6.23 6.23
CA ASN A 88 12.14 7.66 6.09
C ASN A 88 13.07 7.99 4.91
N THR A 89 13.95 7.05 4.54
CA THR A 89 14.82 7.15 3.37
C THR A 89 14.08 7.05 2.04
N SER A 90 12.77 6.78 2.03
CA SER A 90 11.94 6.81 0.83
C SER A 90 11.55 8.23 0.43
N PHE A 91 11.59 9.19 1.34
CA PHE A 91 11.13 10.56 1.11
C PHE A 91 12.31 11.46 0.78
N MET A 92 12.50 11.71 -0.52
CA MET A 92 13.66 12.44 -1.01
C MET A 92 13.44 13.95 -0.97
N PRO A 93 14.46 14.73 -0.57
CA PRO A 93 14.43 16.18 -0.72
C PRO A 93 14.41 16.59 -2.21
N ALA A 94 13.72 17.68 -2.53
CA ALA A 94 13.54 18.15 -3.92
C ALA A 94 14.87 18.35 -4.68
N ASN A 95 15.89 18.84 -3.98
CA ASN A 95 17.21 19.14 -4.57
C ASN A 95 18.06 17.89 -4.87
N THR A 96 17.61 16.68 -4.53
CA THR A 96 18.37 15.44 -4.76
C THR A 96 18.04 14.73 -6.07
N ILE A 97 17.07 15.25 -6.83
CA ILE A 97 16.56 14.58 -8.02
C ILE A 97 17.55 14.56 -9.20
N GLY A 98 18.48 15.53 -9.27
CA GLY A 98 19.39 15.67 -10.40
C GLY A 98 18.65 15.86 -11.73
N ASN A 99 19.06 15.14 -12.77
CA ASN A 99 18.50 15.22 -14.13
C ASN A 99 17.46 14.14 -14.44
N MET A 100 16.79 13.57 -13.42
CA MET A 100 15.81 12.51 -13.64
C MET A 100 14.53 13.05 -14.29
N GLU A 101 14.01 12.30 -15.27
CA GLU A 101 12.80 12.67 -16.04
C GLU A 101 11.58 12.94 -15.16
N ILE A 102 11.49 12.24 -14.04
CA ILE A 102 10.44 12.36 -13.03
C ILE A 102 10.28 13.75 -12.40
N GLY A 103 11.28 14.63 -12.55
CA GLY A 103 11.21 16.04 -12.16
C GLY A 103 10.91 17.00 -13.30
N THR A 104 10.84 16.52 -14.54
CA THR A 104 10.70 17.39 -15.71
C THR A 104 9.28 17.89 -15.83
N GLY A 105 9.10 19.20 -15.74
CA GLY A 105 7.79 19.84 -15.82
C GLY A 105 7.01 19.87 -14.50
N TYR A 106 7.64 19.48 -13.38
CA TYR A 106 7.07 19.57 -12.04
C TYR A 106 7.90 20.50 -11.15
N HIS A 107 7.22 21.33 -10.35
CA HIS A 107 7.81 22.04 -9.23
C HIS A 107 7.88 21.10 -8.02
N LEU A 108 9.08 20.63 -7.70
CA LEU A 108 9.32 19.74 -6.57
C LEU A 108 9.55 20.51 -5.29
N VAL A 109 8.95 20.03 -4.21
CA VAL A 109 9.04 20.62 -2.88
C VAL A 109 9.55 19.60 -1.87
N ASN A 110 9.93 20.08 -0.68
CA ASN A 110 10.27 19.18 0.41
C ASN A 110 9.00 18.60 1.03
N TRP A 111 9.11 17.35 1.49
CA TRP A 111 8.03 16.66 2.17
C TRP A 111 7.65 17.34 3.49
N ASP A 112 6.36 17.59 3.66
CA ASP A 112 5.75 17.85 4.97
C ASP A 112 5.10 16.57 5.53
N GLN A 113 4.69 16.61 6.80
CA GLN A 113 4.11 15.45 7.48
C GLN A 113 2.78 15.00 6.85
N GLN A 114 1.98 15.93 6.34
CA GLN A 114 0.70 15.63 5.72
C GLN A 114 0.90 14.87 4.41
N SER A 115 1.76 15.38 3.54
CA SER A 115 2.12 14.78 2.26
C SER A 115 2.70 13.37 2.47
N ILE A 116 3.56 13.18 3.48
CA ILE A 116 4.10 11.86 3.85
C ILE A 116 2.97 10.91 4.25
N ALA A 117 2.05 11.36 5.11
CA ALA A 117 0.93 10.54 5.56
C ALA A 117 0.01 10.17 4.40
N GLU A 118 -0.33 11.13 3.53
CA GLU A 118 -1.16 10.90 2.35
C GLU A 118 -0.52 9.94 1.36
N PHE A 119 0.80 10.04 1.12
CA PHE A 119 1.51 9.11 0.26
C PHE A 119 1.57 7.69 0.85
N LYS A 120 1.84 7.56 2.16
CA LYS A 120 1.81 6.27 2.86
C LYS A 120 0.43 5.61 2.78
N ASP A 121 -0.62 6.38 3.04
CA ASP A 121 -2.01 5.93 2.96
C ASP A 121 -2.35 5.47 1.54
N THR A 122 -1.99 6.28 0.54
CA THR A 122 -2.23 5.97 -0.87
C THR A 122 -1.49 4.71 -1.32
N LEU A 123 -0.21 4.56 -0.97
CA LEU A 123 0.55 3.36 -1.30
C LEU A 123 0.02 2.13 -0.53
N GLY A 124 -0.38 2.30 0.72
CA GLY A 124 -1.03 1.24 1.51
C GLY A 124 -2.31 0.74 0.83
N ARG A 125 -3.14 1.65 0.28
CA ARG A 125 -4.32 1.31 -0.53
C ARG A 125 -3.94 0.52 -1.77
N VAL A 126 -2.88 0.92 -2.49
CA VAL A 126 -2.38 0.17 -3.65
C VAL A 126 -2.03 -1.27 -3.26
N VAL A 127 -1.21 -1.44 -2.23
CA VAL A 127 -0.77 -2.77 -1.79
C VAL A 127 -1.97 -3.61 -1.34
N PHE A 128 -2.89 -3.06 -0.56
CA PHE A 128 -4.09 -3.79 -0.15
C PHE A 128 -4.95 -4.21 -1.36
N LEU A 129 -5.32 -3.26 -2.22
CA LEU A 129 -6.22 -3.51 -3.36
C LEU A 129 -5.67 -4.51 -4.35
N MET A 130 -4.39 -4.39 -4.73
CA MET A 130 -3.72 -5.29 -5.67
C MET A 130 -3.53 -6.72 -5.13
N ASN A 131 -3.84 -6.94 -3.85
CA ASN A 131 -3.81 -8.25 -3.24
C ASN A 131 -5.20 -8.81 -2.92
N THR A 132 -6.28 -8.05 -3.12
CA THR A 132 -7.64 -8.56 -2.89
C THR A 132 -7.98 -9.76 -3.80
N PRO A 133 -8.84 -10.70 -3.35
CA PRO A 133 -9.32 -11.79 -4.19
C PRO A 133 -9.96 -11.33 -5.51
N GLU A 134 -10.67 -10.19 -5.48
CA GLU A 134 -11.28 -9.59 -6.67
C GLU A 134 -10.23 -9.13 -7.66
N PHE A 135 -9.19 -8.40 -7.23
CA PHE A 135 -8.11 -8.00 -8.12
C PHE A 135 -7.46 -9.22 -8.79
N ARG A 136 -7.16 -10.28 -8.01
CA ARG A 136 -6.56 -11.51 -8.53
C ARG A 136 -7.43 -12.16 -9.59
N ARG A 137 -8.73 -12.26 -9.33
CA ARG A 137 -9.72 -12.84 -10.25
C ARG A 137 -9.81 -12.00 -11.52
N ASP A 138 -9.98 -10.70 -11.41
CA ASP A 138 -10.25 -9.82 -12.54
C ASP A 138 -8.98 -9.63 -13.40
N PHE A 139 -7.81 -9.65 -12.77
CA PHE A 139 -6.51 -9.75 -13.43
C PHE A 139 -6.42 -11.04 -14.27
N ASN A 140 -6.64 -12.21 -13.67
CA ASN A 140 -6.55 -13.47 -14.39
C ASN A 140 -7.60 -13.60 -15.50
N ARG A 141 -8.80 -13.08 -15.27
CA ARG A 141 -9.91 -13.15 -16.22
C ARG A 141 -9.67 -12.30 -17.45
N SER A 142 -9.05 -11.13 -17.30
CA SER A 142 -9.02 -10.12 -18.36
C SER A 142 -7.63 -9.80 -18.90
N ILE A 143 -6.57 -10.47 -18.44
CA ILE A 143 -5.20 -10.20 -18.89
C ILE A 143 -5.02 -10.38 -20.41
N PHE A 144 -5.91 -11.14 -21.07
CA PHE A 144 -5.95 -11.28 -22.52
C PHE A 144 -6.21 -9.95 -23.26
N THR A 145 -6.67 -8.90 -22.59
CA THR A 145 -6.85 -7.56 -23.19
C THR A 145 -5.52 -6.83 -23.39
N VAL A 146 -4.48 -7.20 -22.64
CA VAL A 146 -3.15 -6.58 -22.71
C VAL A 146 -2.41 -7.08 -23.95
N ARG A 147 -1.75 -6.17 -24.68
CA ARG A 147 -1.04 -6.49 -25.92
C ARG A 147 0.44 -6.73 -25.67
N ALA A 148 1.01 -7.77 -26.29
CA ALA A 148 2.44 -8.08 -26.16
C ALA A 148 3.38 -6.92 -26.55
N GLN A 149 2.98 -6.10 -27.52
CA GLN A 149 3.77 -4.96 -28.01
C GLN A 149 3.77 -3.75 -27.06
N SER A 150 3.03 -3.79 -25.95
CA SER A 150 2.97 -2.66 -25.03
C SER A 150 4.16 -2.54 -24.08
N SER A 151 5.05 -3.53 -24.05
CA SER A 151 6.24 -3.52 -23.19
C SER A 151 7.41 -4.17 -23.91
N GLU A 152 8.18 -3.38 -24.65
CA GLU A 152 9.25 -3.88 -25.53
C GLU A 152 10.31 -4.72 -24.81
N ASN A 153 10.51 -4.48 -23.51
CA ASN A 153 11.59 -5.07 -22.72
C ASN A 153 11.11 -5.95 -21.56
N VAL A 154 9.80 -6.15 -21.39
CA VAL A 154 9.24 -6.93 -20.28
C VAL A 154 8.17 -7.87 -20.81
N LEU A 155 8.32 -9.15 -20.49
CA LEU A 155 7.32 -10.16 -20.81
C LEU A 155 6.02 -9.85 -20.05
N ILE A 156 4.92 -9.71 -20.78
CA ILE A 156 3.59 -9.56 -20.19
C ILE A 156 3.25 -10.85 -19.40
N PRO A 157 2.93 -10.75 -18.10
CA PRO A 157 2.56 -11.91 -17.31
C PRO A 157 1.24 -12.52 -17.80
N SER A 158 1.13 -13.85 -17.82
CA SER A 158 -0.12 -14.53 -18.22
C SER A 158 -1.07 -14.81 -17.05
N SER A 159 -0.69 -14.44 -15.83
CA SER A 159 -1.48 -14.61 -14.62
C SER A 159 -1.02 -13.67 -13.51
N TYR A 160 -1.86 -13.48 -12.50
CA TYR A 160 -1.56 -12.73 -11.30
C TYR A 160 -0.33 -13.26 -10.56
N ASP A 161 -0.16 -14.58 -10.47
CA ASP A 161 0.99 -15.16 -9.78
C ASP A 161 2.30 -14.88 -10.52
N GLN A 162 2.27 -14.88 -11.85
CA GLN A 162 3.42 -14.44 -12.65
C GLN A 162 3.70 -12.95 -12.48
N LEU A 163 2.66 -12.10 -12.47
CA LEU A 163 2.81 -10.67 -12.19
C LEU A 163 3.46 -10.47 -10.81
N LYS A 164 2.89 -11.07 -9.76
CA LYS A 164 3.38 -10.96 -8.38
C LYS A 164 4.83 -11.42 -8.25
N SER A 165 5.15 -12.56 -8.86
CA SER A 165 6.52 -13.08 -8.87
C SER A 165 7.48 -12.11 -9.56
N TYR A 166 7.13 -11.61 -10.74
CA TYR A 166 7.95 -10.65 -11.47
C TYR A 166 8.15 -9.36 -10.67
N VAL A 167 7.05 -8.76 -10.19
CA VAL A 167 7.05 -7.51 -9.41
C VAL A 167 7.94 -7.64 -8.18
N ASN A 168 7.75 -8.69 -7.37
CA ASN A 168 8.49 -8.87 -6.12
C ASN A 168 9.98 -9.17 -6.37
N GLN A 169 10.32 -9.92 -7.43
CA GLN A 169 11.71 -10.15 -7.82
C GLN A 169 12.39 -8.85 -8.29
N THR A 170 11.70 -8.06 -9.11
CA THR A 170 12.20 -6.79 -9.61
C THR A 170 12.36 -5.77 -8.49
N ALA A 171 11.37 -5.64 -7.61
CA ALA A 171 11.46 -4.81 -6.41
C ALA A 171 12.66 -5.22 -5.53
N ALA A 172 12.89 -6.52 -5.34
CA ALA A 172 14.03 -7.01 -4.58
C ALA A 172 15.38 -6.63 -5.21
N ARG A 173 15.50 -6.70 -6.55
CA ARG A 173 16.70 -6.22 -7.29
C ARG A 173 16.93 -4.72 -7.12
N TYR A 174 15.87 -3.95 -6.89
CA TYR A 174 15.93 -2.52 -6.58
C TYR A 174 16.03 -2.23 -5.08
N GLY A 175 16.25 -3.26 -4.25
CA GLY A 175 16.45 -3.12 -2.81
C GLY A 175 15.17 -3.00 -1.98
N ASN A 176 14.01 -3.32 -2.57
CA ASN A 176 12.69 -3.20 -1.95
C ASN A 176 12.44 -1.79 -1.39
N HIS A 177 12.83 -0.77 -2.16
CA HIS A 177 12.84 0.61 -1.70
C HIS A 177 12.21 1.52 -2.75
N VAL A 178 11.14 2.21 -2.35
CA VAL A 178 10.56 3.28 -3.16
C VAL A 178 11.36 4.56 -2.90
N THR A 179 11.68 5.27 -3.98
CA THR A 179 12.31 6.59 -3.92
C THR A 179 11.31 7.64 -4.39
N ALA A 180 10.73 8.38 -3.46
CA ALA A 180 9.60 9.26 -3.68
C ALA A 180 9.98 10.74 -3.59
N TYR A 181 9.50 11.52 -4.56
CA TYR A 181 9.54 12.98 -4.59
C TYR A 181 8.11 13.52 -4.49
N VAL A 182 7.97 14.76 -4.02
CA VAL A 182 6.67 15.44 -3.94
C VAL A 182 6.67 16.74 -4.73
N SER A 183 5.55 17.06 -5.36
CA SER A 183 5.31 18.25 -6.18
C SER A 183 4.07 18.99 -5.71
N ASP A 184 4.10 20.31 -5.79
CA ASP A 184 2.96 21.22 -5.57
C ASP A 184 2.46 21.83 -6.90
N SER A 185 2.71 21.16 -8.03
CA SER A 185 2.33 21.68 -9.36
C SER A 185 0.83 21.63 -9.64
N HIS A 186 0.06 20.90 -8.81
CA HIS A 186 -1.40 20.75 -8.93
C HIS A 186 -1.88 20.26 -10.30
N THR A 187 -1.12 19.41 -11.00
CA THR A 187 -1.50 18.89 -12.31
C THR A 187 -2.44 17.68 -12.23
N GLN A 188 -2.62 17.11 -11.03
CA GLN A 188 -3.34 15.86 -10.74
C GLN A 188 -2.73 14.65 -11.46
N ARG A 189 -1.41 14.68 -11.66
CA ARG A 189 -0.64 13.61 -12.31
C ARG A 189 0.40 13.04 -11.35
N ALA A 190 0.74 11.78 -11.58
CA ALA A 190 1.91 11.15 -11.00
C ALA A 190 2.90 10.83 -12.12
N TRP A 191 4.12 10.54 -11.73
CA TRP A 191 5.10 9.98 -12.63
C TRP A 191 5.89 8.89 -11.93
N GLY A 192 6.05 7.75 -12.58
CA GLY A 192 6.83 6.60 -12.15
C GLY A 192 7.89 6.26 -13.18
N THR A 193 9.04 5.79 -12.71
CA THR A 193 10.06 5.23 -13.60
C THR A 193 10.83 4.10 -12.92
N ASN A 194 11.51 3.31 -13.73
CA ASN A 194 12.32 2.16 -13.33
C ASN A 194 13.10 2.41 -12.04
N ARG A 195 13.26 1.35 -11.23
CA ARG A 195 13.88 1.42 -9.89
C ARG A 195 12.98 2.02 -8.81
N LEU A 196 11.66 1.94 -9.01
CA LEU A 196 10.66 2.41 -8.04
C LEU A 196 10.83 3.89 -7.67
N PHE A 197 11.21 4.72 -8.66
CA PHE A 197 11.14 6.17 -8.50
C PHE A 197 9.71 6.63 -8.77
N ILE A 198 9.18 7.47 -7.88
CA ILE A 198 7.83 8.02 -8.01
C ILE A 198 7.82 9.51 -7.64
N GLN A 199 7.08 10.31 -8.40
CA GLN A 199 6.71 11.66 -8.03
C GLN A 199 5.22 11.66 -7.69
N PHE A 200 4.92 12.18 -6.51
CA PHE A 200 3.59 12.34 -5.95
C PHE A 200 3.22 13.82 -5.92
N GLU A 201 1.93 14.16 -6.02
CA GLU A 201 1.46 15.54 -5.91
C GLU A 201 0.70 15.78 -4.61
N GLN A 202 0.96 16.92 -3.98
CA GLN A 202 0.25 17.38 -2.78
C GLN A 202 -1.24 17.61 -3.02
N SER A 203 -1.65 17.84 -4.27
CA SER A 203 -3.06 17.94 -4.67
C SER A 203 -3.85 16.66 -4.39
N GLY A 204 -3.15 15.56 -4.08
CA GLY A 204 -3.70 14.24 -3.84
C GLY A 204 -3.78 13.49 -5.15
N ILE A 205 -3.23 12.28 -5.15
CA ILE A 205 -3.29 11.36 -6.27
C ILE A 205 -4.04 10.12 -5.83
N ASN A 206 -4.97 9.64 -6.66
CA ASN A 206 -5.69 8.43 -6.34
C ASN A 206 -4.76 7.19 -6.39
N ALA A 207 -5.11 6.16 -5.63
CA ALA A 207 -4.29 4.95 -5.54
C ALA A 207 -4.14 4.24 -6.90
N ALA A 208 -5.12 4.33 -7.80
CA ALA A 208 -5.04 3.67 -9.10
C ALA A 208 -3.97 4.26 -10.02
N LEU A 209 -3.80 5.59 -10.00
CA LEU A 209 -2.72 6.26 -10.70
C LEU A 209 -1.37 5.97 -10.03
N VAL A 210 -1.30 5.91 -8.69
CA VAL A 210 -0.07 5.43 -8.02
C VAL A 210 0.25 3.98 -8.40
N ALA A 211 -0.74 3.10 -8.52
CA ALA A 211 -0.54 1.72 -8.97
C ALA A 211 -0.01 1.65 -10.42
N HIS A 212 -0.53 2.51 -11.30
CA HIS A 212 -0.03 2.70 -12.67
C HIS A 212 1.47 3.06 -12.65
N GLU A 213 1.85 4.08 -11.89
CA GLU A 213 3.24 4.51 -11.78
C GLU A 213 4.14 3.44 -11.13
N MET A 214 3.62 2.66 -10.19
CA MET A 214 4.36 1.54 -9.60
C MET A 214 4.64 0.43 -10.62
N MET A 215 3.80 0.24 -11.64
CA MET A 215 4.08 -0.67 -12.76
C MET A 215 5.24 -0.15 -13.63
N HIS A 216 5.31 1.16 -13.88
CA HIS A 216 6.50 1.78 -14.47
C HIS A 216 7.74 1.58 -13.60
N GLY A 217 7.59 1.66 -12.28
CA GLY A 217 8.62 1.39 -11.29
C GLY A 217 9.34 0.05 -11.45
N VAL A 218 8.65 -0.96 -12.00
CA VAL A 218 9.16 -2.32 -12.22
C VAL A 218 9.38 -2.67 -13.70
N GLY A 219 9.36 -1.68 -14.60
CA GLY A 219 9.76 -1.86 -15.99
C GLY A 219 8.65 -2.06 -17.00
N PHE A 220 7.38 -2.10 -16.60
CA PHE A 220 6.31 -2.08 -17.59
C PHE A 220 6.21 -0.68 -18.19
N ALA A 221 6.50 -0.55 -19.48
CA ALA A 221 6.34 0.69 -20.23
C ALA A 221 4.95 0.75 -20.89
N HIS A 222 4.63 1.91 -21.48
CA HIS A 222 3.55 2.05 -22.45
C HIS A 222 3.96 3.04 -23.57
N ASP A 223 5.15 2.82 -24.15
CA ASP A 223 5.76 3.76 -25.09
C ASP A 223 4.82 4.14 -26.25
N GLY A 224 4.69 5.45 -26.49
CA GLY A 224 3.83 6.04 -27.51
C GLY A 224 2.68 6.90 -26.97
N LYS A 225 1.89 7.48 -27.88
CA LYS A 225 0.63 8.15 -27.48
C LYS A 225 -0.27 7.10 -26.83
N TYR A 226 -0.87 7.46 -25.70
CA TYR A 226 -1.98 6.74 -25.09
C TYR A 226 -2.87 6.11 -26.16
N THR A 227 -2.81 4.79 -26.28
CA THR A 227 -3.57 4.08 -27.30
C THR A 227 -4.95 3.71 -26.78
N GLY A 228 -5.18 3.61 -25.48
CA GLY A 228 -6.49 3.37 -24.91
C GLY A 228 -6.38 2.69 -23.56
N TRP A 229 -7.51 2.45 -22.93
CA TRP A 229 -7.52 1.78 -21.63
C TRP A 229 -7.17 0.31 -21.81
N ASN A 230 -6.60 -0.31 -20.78
CA ASN A 230 -6.35 -1.75 -20.61
C ASN A 230 -5.45 -2.49 -21.63
N ASP A 231 -4.81 -1.79 -22.56
CA ASP A 231 -3.97 -2.42 -23.59
C ASP A 231 -2.51 -2.68 -23.15
N ASN A 232 -2.14 -2.20 -21.96
CA ASN A 232 -0.85 -2.37 -21.32
C ASN A 232 -0.98 -2.55 -19.81
N ILE A 233 0.04 -3.11 -19.15
CA ILE A 233 0.00 -3.46 -17.73
C ILE A 233 -0.31 -2.25 -16.81
N PRO A 234 0.34 -1.08 -16.94
CA PRO A 234 0.01 0.10 -16.14
C PRO A 234 -1.48 0.50 -16.19
N TYR A 235 -2.04 0.71 -17.40
CA TYR A 235 -3.47 1.05 -17.50
C TYR A 235 -4.40 -0.11 -17.15
N TYR A 236 -3.95 -1.35 -17.33
CA TYR A 236 -4.72 -2.53 -16.96
C TYR A 236 -4.92 -2.61 -15.45
N VAL A 237 -3.86 -2.41 -14.65
CA VAL A 237 -4.00 -2.38 -13.20
C VAL A 237 -4.81 -1.17 -12.75
N GLN A 238 -4.61 0.02 -13.36
CA GLN A 238 -5.41 1.22 -13.07
C GLN A 238 -6.90 0.97 -13.33
N THR A 239 -7.22 0.28 -14.42
CA THR A 239 -8.60 -0.06 -14.81
C THR A 239 -9.31 -0.89 -13.74
N ILE A 240 -8.66 -1.96 -13.28
CA ILE A 240 -9.21 -2.85 -12.24
C ILE A 240 -9.43 -2.07 -10.94
N LEU A 241 -8.52 -1.15 -10.62
CA LEU A 241 -8.61 -0.39 -9.36
C LEU A 241 -9.68 0.71 -9.38
N SER A 242 -9.89 1.41 -10.50
CA SER A 242 -10.67 2.67 -10.50
C SER A 242 -11.57 2.94 -11.69
N MET A 243 -11.86 1.99 -12.57
CA MET A 243 -12.66 2.29 -13.77
C MET A 243 -13.80 1.32 -13.99
N ASN A 244 -13.54 0.02 -13.94
CA ASN A 244 -14.54 -1.00 -14.17
C ASN A 244 -14.23 -2.23 -13.30
N GLU A 245 -15.27 -2.85 -12.73
CA GLU A 245 -15.15 -4.10 -11.97
C GLU A 245 -14.70 -5.27 -12.84
N SER A 246 -14.85 -5.14 -14.15
CA SER A 246 -14.45 -6.10 -15.16
C SER A 246 -13.64 -5.39 -16.24
N ALA A 247 -12.33 -5.59 -16.22
CA ALA A 247 -11.44 -5.00 -17.22
C ALA A 247 -11.71 -5.53 -18.65
N SER A 248 -12.40 -6.66 -18.82
CA SER A 248 -12.87 -7.12 -20.14
C SER A 248 -14.04 -6.30 -20.69
N ASP A 249 -14.79 -5.62 -19.81
CA ASP A 249 -16.04 -4.92 -20.15
C ASP A 249 -15.86 -3.39 -20.14
N ILE A 250 -14.62 -2.90 -19.98
CA ILE A 250 -14.31 -1.46 -19.94
C ILE A 250 -14.59 -0.76 -21.27
N CYS A 251 -14.54 -1.46 -22.41
CA CYS A 251 -14.84 -0.85 -23.69
C CYS A 251 -16.25 -1.21 -24.15
N LYS A 252 -17.13 -0.21 -24.32
CA LYS A 252 -18.55 -0.37 -24.72
C LYS A 252 -18.76 -1.19 -26.00
N ASN A 253 -17.74 -1.28 -26.84
CA ASN A 253 -17.74 -2.01 -28.11
C ASN A 253 -17.09 -3.41 -28.03
N GLY A 254 -16.77 -3.90 -26.83
CA GLY A 254 -16.15 -5.20 -26.59
C GLY A 254 -14.69 -5.32 -27.07
N ARG A 255 -14.03 -4.20 -27.38
CA ARG A 255 -12.61 -4.21 -27.82
C ARG A 255 -11.66 -4.18 -26.63
N SER A 256 -10.42 -4.61 -26.84
CA SER A 256 -9.33 -4.52 -25.86
C SER A 256 -8.68 -3.11 -25.78
N LYS A 257 -9.35 -2.08 -26.32
CA LYS A 257 -8.86 -0.71 -26.43
C LYS A 257 -10.03 0.19 -26.79
N CYS A 258 -10.17 1.29 -26.07
CA CYS A 258 -11.19 2.30 -26.31
C CYS A 258 -10.67 3.70 -25.98
N GLU A 259 -11.19 4.67 -26.75
CA GLU A 259 -11.06 6.10 -26.44
C GLU A 259 -11.83 6.45 -25.16
N PRO A 260 -11.50 7.57 -24.49
CA PRO A 260 -12.13 7.93 -23.21
C PRO A 260 -13.66 8.03 -23.21
N ASP A 261 -14.28 8.45 -24.31
CA ASP A 261 -15.73 8.54 -24.47
C ASP A 261 -16.43 7.16 -24.61
N MET A 262 -15.65 6.14 -24.99
CA MET A 262 -16.10 4.76 -25.16
C MET A 262 -15.89 3.89 -23.92
N ILE A 263 -15.40 4.47 -22.82
CA ILE A 263 -15.28 3.77 -21.53
C ILE A 263 -16.68 3.47 -21.00
N ASN A 264 -16.90 2.20 -20.69
CA ASN A 264 -17.93 1.74 -19.81
C ASN A 264 -17.41 1.86 -18.37
N PHE A 265 -17.86 2.88 -17.64
CA PHE A 265 -17.57 2.98 -16.21
C PHE A 265 -18.40 1.93 -15.47
N GLY A 266 -17.81 1.31 -14.44
CA GLY A 266 -18.54 0.43 -13.55
C GLY A 266 -19.62 1.19 -12.76
N GLU A 267 -20.36 0.47 -11.93
CA GLU A 267 -21.32 1.11 -11.03
C GLU A 267 -20.59 2.05 -10.07
N PHE A 268 -21.14 3.26 -9.93
CA PHE A 268 -20.65 4.22 -8.96
C PHE A 268 -21.05 3.76 -7.57
N TYR A 269 -20.07 3.66 -6.68
CA TYR A 269 -20.30 3.50 -5.26
C TYR A 269 -20.77 4.87 -4.73
N ASN A 270 -22.06 5.17 -4.95
CA ASN A 270 -22.67 6.40 -4.48
C ASN A 270 -22.99 6.29 -2.98
N SER A 271 -22.69 7.35 -2.22
CA SER A 271 -23.11 7.47 -0.83
C SER A 271 -24.62 7.62 -0.66
N ASP A 272 -25.33 7.97 -1.74
CA ASP A 272 -26.74 8.37 -1.69
C ASP A 272 -27.72 7.25 -2.09
N ASP A 273 -27.28 6.24 -2.87
CA ASP A 273 -28.14 5.18 -3.41
C ASP A 273 -28.10 3.86 -2.62
N ASN A 274 -27.19 3.77 -1.65
CA ASN A 274 -27.26 2.80 -0.56
C ASN A 274 -27.46 3.59 0.72
N GLU A 275 -28.25 3.09 1.67
CA GLU A 275 -28.42 3.66 3.02
C GLU A 275 -27.12 3.59 3.87
N THR A 276 -25.96 3.94 3.29
CA THR A 276 -24.66 3.85 3.95
C THR A 276 -23.73 5.06 3.66
N TYR A 277 -24.00 6.12 4.43
CA TYR A 277 -23.12 6.91 5.32
C TYR A 277 -21.99 7.81 4.71
N ARG A 278 -21.86 9.08 5.19
CA ARG A 278 -20.73 10.09 5.29
C ARG A 278 -21.16 11.23 6.26
N PRO A 279 -20.37 12.20 6.83
CA PRO A 279 -18.99 12.69 6.51
C PRO A 279 -18.11 13.29 7.67
N ALA A 280 -16.91 13.81 7.34
CA ALA A 280 -16.48 15.18 7.69
C ALA A 280 -15.27 15.62 6.83
N ASN A 281 -15.46 16.63 5.98
CA ASN A 281 -14.48 17.53 5.32
C ASN A 281 -13.94 17.30 3.88
N ARG A 282 -14.35 16.28 3.10
CA ARG A 282 -14.14 16.31 1.64
C ARG A 282 -15.42 15.96 0.88
N GLU A 283 -15.75 16.82 -0.08
CA GLU A 283 -16.88 16.69 -1.01
C GLU A 283 -16.95 15.27 -1.59
N THR A 284 -18.18 14.82 -1.86
CA THR A 284 -18.49 13.61 -2.63
C THR A 284 -17.52 13.44 -3.80
N VAL A 285 -16.71 12.38 -3.81
CA VAL A 285 -16.11 11.93 -5.07
C VAL A 285 -17.21 11.19 -5.80
N LYS A 286 -17.98 11.92 -6.61
CA LYS A 286 -19.10 11.43 -7.46
C LYS A 286 -18.69 10.35 -8.49
N THR A 287 -17.50 9.77 -8.34
CA THR A 287 -16.83 8.94 -9.36
C THR A 287 -16.09 7.72 -8.78
N SER A 288 -16.32 7.36 -7.51
CA SER A 288 -15.68 6.18 -6.94
C SER A 288 -16.29 4.90 -7.51
N VAL A 289 -15.55 4.20 -8.37
CA VAL A 289 -15.96 2.96 -9.05
C VAL A 289 -14.99 1.83 -8.72
N ALA A 290 -15.33 0.60 -9.13
CA ALA A 290 -14.46 -0.57 -9.05
C ALA A 290 -13.92 -0.85 -7.64
N LEU A 291 -12.70 -1.38 -7.50
CA LEU A 291 -12.17 -1.80 -6.21
C LEU A 291 -11.92 -0.64 -5.23
N LEU A 292 -11.53 0.54 -5.72
CA LEU A 292 -11.36 1.71 -4.86
C LEU A 292 -12.68 2.14 -4.21
N GLY A 293 -13.74 2.22 -5.01
CA GLY A 293 -15.08 2.47 -4.49
C GLY A 293 -15.51 1.38 -3.50
N LYS A 294 -15.36 0.12 -3.92
CA LYS A 294 -15.72 -1.05 -3.11
C LYS A 294 -15.05 -1.09 -1.75
N TYR A 295 -13.77 -0.75 -1.65
CA TYR A 295 -13.02 -0.97 -0.42
C TYR A 295 -12.81 0.30 0.39
N PHE A 296 -12.82 1.49 -0.22
CA PHE A 296 -12.42 2.73 0.47
C PHE A 296 -13.45 3.86 0.40
N ASN A 297 -14.63 3.63 -0.17
CA ASN A 297 -15.72 4.60 -0.17
C ASN A 297 -16.84 4.26 0.84
N HIS A 298 -16.50 3.62 1.96
CA HIS A 298 -17.41 3.38 3.07
C HIS A 298 -17.25 4.44 4.14
N VAL A 299 -18.30 4.75 4.88
CA VAL A 299 -18.19 5.72 5.97
C VAL A 299 -18.66 5.15 7.30
N SER A 300 -18.05 5.70 8.34
CA SER A 300 -18.34 5.54 9.76
C SER A 300 -19.75 5.97 10.13
#